data_AF-A0AA36F999-F1
#
_entry.id   AF-A0AA36F999-F1
#
_cell.length_a   1.000
_cell.length_b   1.000
_cell.length_c   1.000
_cell.angle_alpha   90.00
_cell.angle_beta   90.00
_cell.angle_gamma   90.00
#
_symmetry.space_group_name_H-M   'P 1'
#
loop_
_entity.id
_entity.type
_entity.pdbx_description
1 polymer ?
#
loop_
_entity_poly.entity_id
_entity_poly.type
_entity_poly.pdbx_seq_one_letter_code
_entity_poly.pdbx_strand_id
1 'polypeptide(L)'
;MARTKQTARKSIGGKAPRKQLATEATRKSAPATGGVKIPFQRLVREIAQDFKTDLRFQSSAVMAFQEASEAYFVGLFEETNLCAIHAKSVTIMLKDIQLARRIRGERA
;
A
#
# COMPACT_ATOMS: atom_id res chain seq x y z
N MET A 1 -58.35 14.61 -38.92
CA MET A 1 -57.78 14.62 -37.55
C MET A 1 -57.11 13.27 -37.29
N ALA A 2 -55.78 13.21 -37.31
CA ALA A 2 -55.03 11.95 -37.20
C ALA A 2 -54.49 11.78 -35.77
N ARG A 3 -54.90 10.69 -35.11
CA ARG A 3 -54.54 10.34 -33.73
C ARG A 3 -53.22 9.55 -33.73
N THR A 4 -52.11 10.19 -33.38
CA THR A 4 -50.79 9.56 -33.26
C THR A 4 -50.73 8.66 -32.02
N LYS A 5 -50.45 7.36 -32.22
CA LYS A 5 -50.20 6.40 -31.13
C LYS A 5 -48.79 6.63 -30.56
N GLN A 6 -48.70 6.91 -29.26
CA GLN A 6 -47.45 7.03 -28.51
C GLN A 6 -46.89 5.62 -28.24
N THR A 7 -45.71 5.30 -28.77
CA THR A 7 -44.97 4.09 -28.41
C THR A 7 -43.98 4.41 -27.29
N ALA A 8 -44.04 3.66 -26.18
CA ALA A 8 -43.15 3.80 -25.04
C ALA A 8 -41.69 3.48 -25.45
N ARG A 9 -40.86 4.52 -25.52
CA ARG A 9 -39.41 4.38 -25.66
C ARG A 9 -38.85 4.03 -24.28
N LYS A 10 -38.42 2.79 -24.07
CA LYS A 10 -37.58 2.41 -22.92
C LYS A 10 -36.27 3.20 -23.01
N SER A 11 -36.05 4.14 -22.10
CA SER A 11 -34.74 4.73 -21.88
C SER A 11 -33.83 3.66 -21.29
N ILE A 12 -32.88 3.19 -22.08
CA ILE A 12 -31.77 2.38 -21.58
C ILE A 12 -31.01 3.30 -20.63
N GLY A 13 -31.13 3.04 -19.33
CA GLY A 13 -30.42 3.77 -18.30
C GLY A 13 -28.94 3.80 -18.62
N GLY A 14 -28.45 4.98 -19.00
CA GLY A 14 -27.02 5.20 -19.17
C GLY A 14 -26.36 4.92 -17.84
N LYS A 15 -25.59 3.82 -17.76
CA LYS A 15 -24.63 3.64 -16.66
C LYS A 15 -23.68 4.84 -16.75
N ALA A 16 -23.85 5.78 -15.83
CA ALA A 16 -22.97 6.92 -15.69
C ALA A 16 -21.53 6.41 -15.59
N PRO A 17 -20.54 7.09 -16.21
CA PRO A 17 -19.14 6.81 -15.97
C PRO A 17 -18.93 6.84 -14.47
N ARG A 18 -18.50 5.73 -13.90
CA ARG A 18 -18.25 5.61 -12.46
C ARG A 18 -17.32 6.76 -12.09
N LYS A 19 -17.82 7.72 -11.31
CA LYS A 19 -17.03 8.82 -10.72
C LYS A 19 -15.69 8.23 -10.30
N GLN A 20 -14.59 8.75 -10.84
CA GLN A 20 -13.25 8.39 -10.43
C GLN A 20 -13.12 8.71 -8.94
N LEU A 21 -13.28 7.70 -8.11
CA LEU A 21 -12.88 7.71 -6.72
C LEU A 21 -11.44 7.23 -6.71
N ALA A 22 -10.49 8.15 -6.53
CA ALA A 22 -9.19 7.96 -5.86
C ALA A 22 -8.11 8.87 -6.47
N THR A 23 -8.14 10.16 -6.12
CA THR A 23 -6.95 11.02 -6.17
C THR A 23 -6.72 11.74 -4.83
N GLU A 24 -7.25 11.18 -3.74
CA GLU A 24 -7.22 11.83 -2.42
C GLU A 24 -6.33 11.09 -1.41
N ALA A 25 -6.01 9.80 -1.61
CA ALA A 25 -5.18 9.04 -0.69
C ALA A 25 -3.66 9.29 -0.84
N THR A 26 -3.20 9.80 -1.99
CA THR A 26 -1.78 10.13 -2.19
C THR A 26 -1.36 11.44 -1.49
N ARG A 27 -2.30 12.21 -0.94
CA ARG A 27 -2.03 13.51 -0.29
C ARG A 27 -1.86 13.44 1.23
N LYS A 28 -1.74 12.24 1.81
CA LYS A 28 -1.62 12.08 3.27
C LYS A 28 -0.50 11.15 3.72
N SER A 29 0.58 11.02 2.95
CA SER A 29 1.87 10.60 3.50
C SER A 29 2.55 11.81 4.15
N ALA A 30 1.98 12.30 5.25
CA ALA A 30 2.70 13.23 6.11
C ALA A 30 3.89 12.48 6.75
N PRO A 31 5.06 13.11 6.92
CA PRO A 31 6.16 12.47 7.63
C PRO A 31 5.70 12.26 9.08
N ALA A 32 5.47 11.00 9.47
CA ALA A 32 5.10 10.64 10.83
C ALA A 32 6.34 10.63 11.72
N THR A 33 7.05 11.76 11.82
CA THR A 33 8.33 11.87 12.55
C THR A 33 8.15 11.82 14.08
N GLY A 34 6.92 11.73 14.60
CA GLY A 34 6.63 11.96 16.02
C GLY A 34 6.15 10.78 16.88
N GLY A 35 5.65 9.67 16.31
CA GLY A 35 4.77 8.75 17.07
C GLY A 35 5.21 7.30 17.24
N VAL A 36 6.12 6.78 16.42
CA VAL A 36 6.30 5.31 16.26
C VAL A 36 7.54 4.77 17.01
N LYS A 37 8.20 5.58 17.84
CA LYS A 37 9.49 5.20 18.41
C LYS A 37 9.42 3.99 19.36
N ILE A 38 8.39 3.89 20.20
CA ILE A 38 8.34 2.83 21.23
C ILE A 38 8.04 1.43 20.64
N PRO A 39 7.00 1.24 19.79
CA PRO A 39 6.70 -0.08 19.24
C PRO A 39 7.82 -0.64 18.35
N PHE A 40 8.37 0.17 17.44
CA PHE A 40 9.46 -0.27 16.56
C PHE A 40 10.74 -0.56 17.36
N GLN A 41 11.06 0.26 18.37
CA GLN A 41 12.19 0.00 19.25
C GLN A 41 12.04 -1.32 20.04
N ARG A 42 10.82 -1.68 20.47
CA ARG A 42 10.58 -2.98 21.13
C ARG A 42 10.85 -4.14 20.17
N LEU A 43 10.33 -4.06 18.94
CA LEU A 43 10.56 -5.07 17.91
C LEU A 43 12.05 -5.25 17.59
N VAL A 44 12.79 -4.15 17.40
CA VAL A 44 14.25 -4.20 17.14
C VAL A 44 14.98 -4.90 18.28
N ARG A 45 14.60 -4.65 19.54
CA ARG A 45 15.22 -5.28 20.72
C ARG A 45 14.87 -6.75 20.84
N GLU A 46 13.62 -7.11 20.55
CA GLU A 46 13.16 -8.50 20.55
C GLU A 46 13.95 -9.33 19.54
N ILE A 47 14.02 -8.88 18.28
CA ILE A 47 14.79 -9.57 17.22
C ILE A 47 16.28 -9.64 17.58
N ALA A 48 16.86 -8.57 18.11
CA ALA A 48 18.28 -8.54 18.46
C ALA A 48 18.64 -9.49 19.61
N GLN A 49 17.71 -9.72 20.53
CA GLN A 49 17.92 -10.59 21.68
C GLN A 49 18.12 -12.05 21.25
N ASP A 50 17.50 -12.49 20.14
CA ASP A 50 17.68 -13.83 19.57
C ASP A 50 19.11 -14.08 19.06
N PHE A 51 19.85 -13.01 18.74
CA PHE A 51 21.24 -13.10 18.29
C PHE A 51 22.24 -12.92 19.43
N LYS A 52 21.99 -11.97 20.34
CA LYS A 52 22.85 -11.71 21.49
C LYS A 52 22.09 -11.03 22.62
N THR A 53 22.20 -11.60 23.81
CA THR A 53 21.57 -11.06 25.02
C THR A 53 22.27 -9.78 25.52
N ASP A 54 21.50 -8.89 26.15
CA ASP A 54 21.96 -7.66 26.83
C ASP A 54 22.54 -6.56 25.92
N LEU A 55 22.09 -6.51 24.66
CA LEU A 55 22.47 -5.44 23.73
C LEU A 55 21.83 -4.08 24.09
N ARG A 56 22.66 -3.03 24.15
CA ARG A 56 22.22 -1.64 24.29
C ARG A 56 22.31 -0.92 22.95
N PHE A 57 21.17 -0.45 22.46
CA PHE A 57 21.09 0.35 21.24
C PHE A 57 21.20 1.84 21.53
N GLN A 58 22.01 2.54 20.75
CA GLN A 58 22.00 3.99 20.66
C GLN A 58 20.68 4.48 20.03
N SER A 59 20.20 5.66 20.42
CA SER A 59 18.98 6.25 19.85
C SER A 59 19.07 6.46 18.33
N SER A 60 20.24 6.88 17.82
CA SER A 60 20.49 7.04 16.39
C SER A 60 20.47 5.72 15.62
N ALA A 61 20.93 4.62 16.23
CA ALA A 61 20.89 3.30 15.58
C ALA A 61 19.45 2.83 15.35
N VAL A 62 18.57 3.03 16.34
CA VAL A 62 17.14 2.70 16.21
C VAL A 62 16.49 3.56 15.13
N MET A 63 16.84 4.85 15.04
CA MET A 63 16.36 5.73 13.97
C MET A 63 16.84 5.26 12.59
N ALA A 64 18.11 4.88 12.46
CA ALA A 64 18.66 4.37 11.20
C ALA A 64 17.93 3.08 10.74
N PHE A 65 17.63 2.17 11.67
CA PHE A 65 16.82 0.99 11.35
C PHE A 65 15.42 1.35 10.88
N GLN A 66 14.80 2.36 11.50
CA GLN A 66 13.47 2.82 11.12
C GLN A 66 13.49 3.43 9.72
N GLU A 67 14.42 4.34 9.44
CA GLU A 67 14.57 4.98 8.13
C GLU A 67 14.83 3.95 7.02
N ALA A 68 15.76 3.00 7.25
CA ALA A 68 16.05 1.94 6.29
C ALA A 68 14.84 1.02 6.05
N SER A 69 14.12 0.65 7.12
CA SER A 69 12.94 -0.23 7.03
C SER A 69 11.79 0.45 6.29
N GLU A 70 11.51 1.72 6.61
CA GLU A 70 10.46 2.50 5.95
C GLU A 70 10.78 2.72 4.48
N ALA A 71 12.02 3.10 4.13
CA ALA A 71 12.45 3.24 2.75
C ALA A 71 12.28 1.94 1.95
N TYR A 72 12.65 0.82 2.55
CA TYR A 72 12.46 -0.51 1.95
C TYR A 72 10.98 -0.83 1.72
N PHE A 73 10.12 -0.66 2.73
CA PHE A 73 8.70 -0.97 2.61
C PHE A 73 7.99 -0.07 1.60
N VAL A 74 8.32 1.22 1.56
CA VAL A 74 7.75 2.16 0.57
C VAL A 74 8.09 1.69 -0.85
N GLY A 75 9.36 1.41 -1.14
CA GLY A 75 9.76 0.92 -2.47
C GLY A 75 9.12 -0.43 -2.82
N LEU A 76 9.03 -1.35 -1.86
CA LEU A 76 8.37 -2.64 -2.06
C LEU A 76 6.86 -2.48 -2.34
N PHE A 77 6.18 -1.55 -1.67
CA PHE A 77 4.75 -1.30 -1.89
C PHE A 77 4.49 -0.60 -3.23
N GLU A 78 5.41 0.23 -3.72
CA GLU A 78 5.35 0.79 -5.07
C GLU A 78 5.42 -0.31 -6.13
N GLU A 79 6.40 -1.23 -6.02
CA GLU A 79 6.54 -2.38 -6.91
C GLU A 79 5.33 -3.33 -6.84
N THR A 80 4.83 -3.58 -5.62
CA THR A 80 3.63 -4.38 -5.38
C THR A 80 2.39 -3.76 -6.03
N ASN A 81 2.25 -2.44 -5.95
CA ASN A 81 1.13 -1.73 -6.57
C ASN A 81 1.16 -1.85 -8.10
N LEU A 82 2.34 -1.78 -8.71
CA LEU A 82 2.50 -2.04 -10.16
C LEU A 82 2.09 -3.47 -10.53
N CYS A 83 2.43 -4.46 -9.70
CA CYS A 83 2.00 -5.85 -9.89
C CYS A 83 0.46 -6.00 -9.81
N ALA A 84 -0.19 -5.34 -8.84
CA ALA A 84 -1.64 -5.37 -8.71
C ALA A 84 -2.35 -4.72 -9.92
N ILE A 85 -1.86 -3.56 -10.38
CA ILE A 85 -2.37 -2.86 -11.57
C ILE A 85 -2.21 -3.72 -12.82
N HIS A 86 -1.07 -4.41 -12.97
CA HIS A 86 -0.84 -5.34 -14.08
C HIS A 86 -1.92 -6.44 -14.14
N ALA A 87 -2.38 -6.92 -12.97
CA ALA A 87 -3.47 -7.88 -12.83
C ALA A 87 -4.87 -7.24 -12.87
N LYS A 88 -5.02 -5.96 -13.28
CA LYS A 88 -6.27 -5.18 -13.28
C LYS A 88 -6.95 -5.08 -11.91
N SER A 89 -6.17 -5.19 -10.84
CA SER A 89 -6.62 -5.05 -9.45
C SER A 89 -6.25 -3.66 -8.91
N VAL A 90 -7.07 -3.12 -8.00
CA VAL A 90 -6.80 -1.85 -7.30
C VAL A 90 -6.35 -2.12 -5.85
N THR A 91 -6.64 -3.31 -5.33
CA THR A 91 -6.24 -3.74 -3.99
C THR A 91 -4.99 -4.61 -4.11
N ILE A 92 -3.91 -4.20 -3.46
CA ILE A 92 -2.70 -5.03 -3.32
C ILE A 92 -3.00 -6.27 -2.48
N MET A 93 -2.47 -7.42 -2.88
CA MET A 93 -2.61 -8.70 -2.18
C MET A 93 -1.25 -9.35 -1.90
N LEU A 94 -1.24 -10.36 -1.03
CA LEU A 94 -0.02 -11.11 -0.68
C LEU A 94 0.70 -11.69 -1.90
N LYS A 95 -0.05 -12.16 -2.91
CA LYS A 95 0.52 -12.68 -4.15
C LYS A 95 1.30 -11.61 -4.94
N ASP A 96 0.89 -10.34 -4.85
CA ASP A 96 1.54 -9.23 -5.57
C ASP A 96 2.86 -8.88 -4.87
N ILE A 97 2.88 -8.93 -3.53
CA ILE A 97 4.11 -8.72 -2.73
C ILE A 97 5.10 -9.87 -2.99
N GLN A 98 4.62 -11.10 -3.01
CA GLN A 98 5.45 -12.28 -3.31
C GLN A 98 6.03 -12.19 -4.72
N LEU A 99 5.25 -11.75 -5.69
CA LEU A 99 5.72 -11.53 -7.06
C LEU A 99 6.78 -10.42 -7.12
N ALA A 100 6.53 -9.27 -6.48
CA ALA A 100 7.48 -8.16 -6.43
C ALA A 100 8.82 -8.58 -5.82
N ARG A 101 8.82 -9.22 -4.65
CA ARG A 101 10.05 -9.75 -4.00
C ARG A 101 10.77 -10.77 -4.88
N ARG A 102 10.03 -11.64 -5.58
CA ARG A 102 10.61 -12.64 -6.49
C ARG A 102 11.29 -11.97 -7.69
N ILE A 103 10.70 -10.93 -8.26
CA ILE A 103 11.29 -10.16 -9.37
C ILE A 103 12.53 -9.41 -8.91
N ARG A 104 12.49 -8.83 -7.70
CA ARG A 104 13.64 -8.16 -7.08
C ARG A 104 14.81 -9.11 -6.76
N GLY A 105 14.57 -10.41 -6.75
CA GLY A 105 15.58 -11.42 -6.44
C GLY A 105 15.79 -11.64 -4.93
N GLU A 106 14.93 -11.06 -4.09
CA GLU A 106 14.89 -11.29 -2.66
C GLU A 106 14.25 -12.66 -2.40
N ARG A 107 15.07 -13.71 -2.47
CA ARG A 107 14.61 -15.05 -2.13
C ARG A 107 14.32 -15.14 -0.64
N ALA A 108 13.22 -15.82 -0.31
CA ALA A 108 12.98 -16.35 1.03
C ALA A 108 14.04 -17.40 1.38
#